data_AF-A0A2D5HLD9-F1
#
_entry.id   AF-A0A2D5HLD9-F1
#
_cell.length_a   1.000
_cell.length_b   1.000
_cell.length_c   1.000
_cell.angle_alpha   90.00
_cell.angle_beta   90.00
_cell.angle_gamma   90.00
#
_symmetry.space_group_name_H-M   'P 1'
#
loop_
_entity.id
_entity.type
_entity.pdbx_description
1 polymer ?
#
loop_
_entity_poly.entity_id
_entity_poly.type
_entity_poly.pdbx_seq_one_letter_code
_entity_poly.pdbx_strand_id
1 'polypeptide(L)'
;GGSEECAAGADDILTEDKMYCPKLYDIYKVLNRWEIKEDVWYDFVYHVNFDKENSENEFVKLWLNGKLVVNNAGQGKTLWWPTMPGIEEWENKIVFNFGIYGTKSENVFHSAYFDEIHKSSSCEKLKLERLGYACKDLNSQTQTIKPQWHDSPDL
;
A
#
# COMPACT_ATOMS: atom_id res chain seq x y z
N GLY A 1 -5.36 26.60 0.32
CA GLY A 1 -5.35 26.73 -1.15
C GLY A 1 -4.61 25.53 -1.69
N GLY A 2 -5.28 24.74 -2.53
CA GLY A 2 -4.56 23.83 -3.42
C GLY A 2 -3.91 24.66 -4.51
N SER A 3 -2.66 24.37 -4.86
CA SER A 3 -1.99 24.97 -6.00
C SER A 3 -2.41 24.23 -7.29
N GLU A 4 -2.53 24.99 -8.38
CA GLU A 4 -2.85 24.52 -9.75
C GLU A 4 -1.75 23.65 -10.38
N GLU A 5 -0.72 23.29 -9.63
CA GLU A 5 0.49 22.61 -10.09
C GLU A 5 0.37 21.11 -9.80
N CYS A 6 -0.57 20.46 -10.49
CA CYS A 6 -0.80 19.04 -10.35
C CYS A 6 -0.37 18.28 -11.60
N ALA A 7 0.44 17.23 -11.44
CA ALA A 7 0.84 16.36 -12.53
C ALA A 7 -0.39 15.82 -13.29
N ALA A 8 -0.30 15.78 -14.63
CA ALA A 8 -1.39 15.33 -15.50
C ALA A 8 -1.87 13.91 -15.10
N GLY A 9 -3.15 13.78 -14.77
CA GLY A 9 -3.76 12.52 -14.31
C GLY A 9 -4.25 12.52 -12.86
N ALA A 10 -4.08 13.62 -12.12
CA ALA A 10 -4.69 13.86 -10.80
C ALA A 10 -6.18 14.29 -10.87
N ASP A 11 -6.78 14.21 -12.06
CA ASP A 11 -8.15 14.65 -12.34
C ASP A 11 -9.11 13.48 -12.12
N ASP A 12 -9.94 13.56 -11.07
CA ASP A 12 -11.11 12.69 -10.95
C ASP A 12 -12.26 13.33 -11.74
N ILE A 13 -12.72 12.64 -12.77
CA ILE A 13 -13.76 13.07 -13.74
C ILE A 13 -15.08 13.45 -13.02
N LEU A 14 -15.24 13.08 -11.75
CA LEU A 14 -16.42 13.39 -10.95
C LEU A 14 -16.32 14.68 -10.13
N THR A 15 -15.15 15.31 -10.04
CA THR A 15 -14.94 16.55 -9.27
C THR A 15 -14.08 17.55 -10.06
N GLU A 16 -14.64 18.13 -11.13
CA GLU A 16 -13.98 19.12 -12.01
C GLU A 16 -13.31 20.31 -11.26
N ASP A 17 -13.69 20.57 -10.00
CA ASP A 17 -13.16 21.68 -9.19
C ASP A 17 -12.10 21.28 -8.14
N LYS A 18 -11.68 20.00 -8.06
CA LYS A 18 -10.86 19.50 -6.94
C LYS A 18 -9.65 18.69 -7.40
N MET A 19 -8.58 19.39 -7.77
CA MET A 19 -7.27 18.78 -8.00
C MET A 19 -6.48 18.70 -6.70
N TYR A 20 -6.16 17.49 -6.24
CA TYR A 20 -5.23 17.27 -5.12
C TYR A 20 -4.05 16.43 -5.58
N CYS A 21 -2.85 16.89 -5.26
CA CYS A 21 -1.63 16.17 -5.56
C CYS A 21 -0.95 15.63 -4.31
N PRO A 22 -0.52 14.36 -4.33
CA PRO A 22 0.38 13.86 -3.32
C PRO A 22 1.68 14.66 -3.39
N LYS A 23 2.06 15.25 -2.26
CA LYS A 23 3.30 16.03 -2.16
C LYS A 23 4.56 15.16 -2.25
N LEU A 24 4.43 13.88 -1.89
CA LEU A 24 5.52 12.93 -1.78
C LEU A 24 5.00 11.51 -1.91
N TYR A 25 5.70 10.68 -2.68
CA TYR A 25 5.55 9.24 -2.69
C TYR A 25 6.77 8.58 -2.04
N ASP A 26 6.51 7.78 -1.01
CA ASP A 26 7.50 6.89 -0.44
C ASP A 26 7.48 5.55 -1.18
N ILE A 27 8.51 5.29 -1.95
CA ILE A 27 8.58 4.10 -2.81
C ILE A 27 9.42 3.04 -2.12
N TYR A 28 8.75 1.93 -1.78
CA TYR A 28 9.37 0.74 -1.23
C TYR A 28 9.64 -0.29 -2.31
N LYS A 29 10.92 -0.62 -2.52
CA LYS A 29 11.33 -1.73 -3.37
C LYS A 29 11.26 -3.03 -2.57
N VAL A 30 10.08 -3.67 -2.63
CA VAL A 30 9.77 -4.91 -1.89
C VAL A 30 10.55 -6.12 -2.42
N LEU A 31 10.68 -6.22 -3.75
CA LEU A 31 11.43 -7.27 -4.42
C LEU A 31 12.16 -6.68 -5.64
N ASN A 32 13.37 -7.11 -5.91
CA ASN A 32 14.07 -6.69 -7.12
C ASN A 32 13.51 -7.43 -8.34
N ARG A 33 13.32 -6.75 -9.47
CA ARG A 33 12.84 -7.38 -10.72
C ARG A 33 13.68 -8.62 -11.08
N TRP A 34 14.98 -8.54 -10.87
CA TRP A 34 15.93 -9.61 -11.17
C TRP A 34 15.89 -10.79 -10.18
N GLU A 35 15.24 -10.61 -9.03
CA GLU A 35 15.06 -11.65 -8.01
C GLU A 35 13.72 -12.37 -8.15
N ILE A 36 12.81 -11.85 -8.98
CA ILE A 36 11.54 -12.49 -9.29
C ILE A 36 11.82 -13.76 -10.10
N LYS A 37 11.44 -14.89 -9.52
CA LYS A 37 11.44 -16.21 -10.15
C LYS A 37 10.03 -16.63 -10.53
N GLU A 38 9.92 -17.35 -11.64
CA GLU A 38 8.72 -18.08 -12.04
C GLU A 38 8.58 -19.37 -11.22
N ASP A 39 7.36 -19.92 -11.17
CA ASP A 39 7.02 -21.18 -10.50
C ASP A 39 7.40 -21.26 -9.01
N VAL A 40 7.44 -20.11 -8.32
CA VAL A 40 7.61 -20.03 -6.87
C VAL A 40 6.51 -19.20 -6.23
N TRP A 41 6.10 -19.58 -5.02
CA TRP A 41 5.14 -18.82 -4.23
C TRP A 41 5.83 -17.69 -3.47
N TYR A 42 5.15 -16.54 -3.41
CA TYR A 42 5.53 -15.41 -2.58
C TYR A 42 4.39 -15.09 -1.62
N ASP A 43 4.67 -15.15 -0.33
CA ASP A 43 3.68 -14.85 0.70
C ASP A 43 3.79 -13.39 1.10
N PHE A 44 2.69 -12.65 0.91
CA PHE A 44 2.58 -11.26 1.32
C PHE A 44 1.62 -11.14 2.51
N VAL A 45 2.08 -10.53 3.58
CA VAL A 45 1.24 -10.17 4.73
C VAL A 45 1.27 -8.66 4.89
N TYR A 46 0.09 -8.03 4.79
CA TYR A 46 -0.07 -6.59 5.00
C TYR A 46 -0.70 -6.35 6.37
N HIS A 47 -0.11 -5.47 7.17
CA HIS A 47 -0.73 -4.93 8.38
C HIS A 47 -0.74 -3.41 8.26
N VAL A 48 -1.92 -2.87 8.04
CA VAL A 48 -2.11 -1.45 7.78
C VAL A 48 -3.03 -0.88 8.84
N ASN A 49 -2.62 0.22 9.46
CA ASN A 49 -3.43 0.98 10.38
C ASN A 49 -3.69 2.37 9.80
N PHE A 50 -4.97 2.65 9.60
CA PHE A 50 -5.49 3.91 9.09
C PHE A 50 -6.20 4.62 10.24
N ASP A 51 -5.42 5.28 11.09
CA ASP A 51 -5.93 5.97 12.29
C ASP A 51 -6.35 7.41 11.94
N LYS A 52 -7.66 7.59 11.74
CA LYS A 52 -8.24 8.92 11.53
C LYS A 52 -8.03 9.82 12.75
N GLU A 53 -8.06 9.34 13.99
CA GLU A 53 -8.01 10.23 15.14
C GLU A 53 -6.58 10.71 15.45
N ASN A 54 -5.58 9.87 15.20
CA ASN A 54 -4.19 10.18 15.49
C ASN A 54 -3.24 9.65 14.41
N SER A 55 -2.76 10.55 13.55
CA SER A 55 -1.86 10.20 12.46
C SER A 55 -0.50 9.64 12.91
N GLU A 56 -0.09 9.83 14.17
CA GLU A 56 1.14 9.22 14.70
C GLU A 56 1.04 7.70 14.87
N ASN A 57 -0.19 7.17 14.93
CA ASN A 57 -0.45 5.73 15.01
C ASN A 57 -0.58 5.06 13.63
N GLU A 58 -0.62 5.85 12.55
CA GLU A 58 -0.74 5.32 11.21
C GLU A 58 0.51 4.54 10.79
N PHE A 59 0.31 3.43 10.10
CA PHE A 59 1.42 2.66 9.52
C PHE A 59 0.95 1.70 8.42
N VAL A 60 1.90 1.35 7.57
CA VAL A 60 1.91 0.22 6.64
C VAL A 60 3.09 -0.65 7.03
N LYS A 61 2.79 -1.90 7.34
CA LYS A 61 3.79 -2.97 7.48
C LYS A 61 3.54 -4.03 6.42
N LEU A 62 4.61 -4.52 5.82
CA LEU A 62 4.59 -5.59 4.84
C LEU A 62 5.65 -6.63 5.19
N TRP A 63 5.25 -7.89 5.21
CA TRP A 63 6.15 -9.01 5.23
C TRP A 63 6.11 -9.74 3.89
N LEU A 64 7.29 -10.09 3.38
CA LEU A 64 7.48 -10.97 2.24
C LEU A 64 8.16 -12.24 2.73
N ASN A 65 7.53 -13.39 2.54
CA ASN A 65 8.03 -14.69 2.99
C ASN A 65 8.45 -14.66 4.48
N GLY A 66 7.60 -14.07 5.32
CA GLY A 66 7.81 -13.93 6.77
C GLY A 66 8.81 -12.85 7.21
N LYS A 67 9.51 -12.18 6.29
CA LYS A 67 10.47 -11.11 6.60
C LYS A 67 9.85 -9.73 6.42
N LEU A 68 10.01 -8.86 7.40
CA LEU A 68 9.56 -7.47 7.34
C LEU A 68 10.37 -6.71 6.28
N VAL A 69 9.67 -6.17 5.28
CA VAL A 69 10.24 -5.47 4.11
C VAL A 69 9.70 -4.05 3.96
N VAL A 70 8.58 -3.72 4.60
CA VAL A 70 8.10 -2.33 4.77
C VAL A 70 7.65 -2.15 6.21
N ASN A 71 8.00 -1.01 6.81
CA ASN A 71 7.47 -0.56 8.09
C ASN A 71 7.72 0.95 8.21
N ASN A 72 6.71 1.75 7.88
CA ASN A 72 6.79 3.22 7.90
C ASN A 72 6.24 3.84 9.20
N ALA A 73 6.04 3.03 10.26
CA ALA A 73 5.49 3.53 11.52
C ALA A 73 6.28 4.76 12.01
N GLY A 74 5.57 5.87 12.26
CA GLY A 74 6.15 7.14 12.68
C GLY A 74 6.92 7.91 11.61
N GLN A 75 6.80 7.56 10.31
CA GLN A 75 7.52 8.21 9.22
C GLN A 75 6.64 9.03 8.27
N GLY A 76 5.31 8.88 8.33
CA GLY A 76 4.41 9.60 7.45
C GLY A 76 2.97 9.14 7.59
N LYS A 77 2.06 9.86 6.94
CA LYS A 77 0.64 9.54 6.92
C LYS A 77 0.34 8.56 5.79
N THR A 78 -0.50 7.58 6.08
CA THR A 78 -0.97 6.52 5.17
C THR A 78 -2.29 6.89 4.49
N LEU A 79 -3.06 7.80 5.09
CA LEU A 79 -4.27 8.39 4.51
C LEU A 79 -4.20 9.91 4.47
N TRP A 80 -5.12 10.48 3.70
CA TRP A 80 -5.46 11.89 3.74
C TRP A 80 -6.09 12.24 5.10
N TRP A 81 -5.26 12.75 6.01
CA TRP A 81 -5.69 13.26 7.32
C TRP A 81 -5.32 14.74 7.53
N PRO A 82 -6.31 15.62 7.82
CA PRO A 82 -7.76 15.38 7.82
C PRO A 82 -8.31 15.08 6.41
N THR A 83 -9.55 14.56 6.33
CA THR A 83 -10.27 14.47 5.05
C THR A 83 -10.16 15.81 4.33
N MET A 84 -9.68 15.77 3.08
CA MET A 84 -9.36 16.97 2.33
C MET A 84 -10.59 17.87 2.20
N PRO A 85 -10.45 19.22 2.35
CA PRO A 85 -11.59 20.13 2.27
C PRO A 85 -12.30 20.01 0.93
N GLY A 86 -13.51 19.45 0.91
CA GLY A 86 -14.27 19.21 -0.31
C GLY A 86 -14.51 17.73 -0.62
N ILE A 87 -13.79 16.80 -0.03
CA ILE A 87 -14.06 15.36 -0.17
C ILE A 87 -15.08 14.94 0.89
N GLU A 88 -16.16 14.26 0.48
CA GLU A 88 -17.12 13.72 1.45
C GLU A 88 -16.48 12.55 2.20
N GLU A 89 -16.77 12.39 3.49
CA GLU A 89 -16.06 11.39 4.31
C GLU A 89 -16.24 9.96 3.78
N TRP A 90 -17.37 9.66 3.14
CA TRP A 90 -17.65 8.35 2.57
C TRP A 90 -16.84 8.06 1.30
N GLU A 91 -16.23 9.07 0.67
CA GLU A 91 -15.33 8.93 -0.48
C GLU A 91 -13.91 8.57 -0.02
N ASN A 92 -13.54 8.96 1.21
CA ASN A 92 -12.24 8.65 1.82
C ASN A 92 -12.21 7.20 2.37
N LYS A 93 -12.31 6.22 1.47
CA LYS A 93 -12.30 4.78 1.75
C LYS A 93 -11.11 4.08 1.12
N ILE A 94 -10.58 3.07 1.81
CA ILE A 94 -9.59 2.16 1.22
C ILE A 94 -10.29 0.94 0.62
N VAL A 95 -9.97 0.68 -0.64
CA VAL A 95 -10.34 -0.55 -1.33
C VAL A 95 -9.07 -1.38 -1.55
N PHE A 96 -9.13 -2.66 -1.19
CA PHE A 96 -8.06 -3.61 -1.50
C PHE A 96 -8.49 -4.41 -2.72
N ASN A 97 -7.78 -4.24 -3.83
CA ASN A 97 -7.97 -5.03 -5.03
C ASN A 97 -6.67 -5.77 -5.37
N PHE A 98 -6.78 -6.99 -5.90
CA PHE A 98 -5.64 -7.80 -6.34
C PHE A 98 -6.00 -8.52 -7.63
N GLY A 99 -4.99 -8.84 -8.44
CA GLY A 99 -5.16 -9.52 -9.73
C GLY A 99 -4.17 -8.99 -10.77
N ILE A 100 -4.47 -9.27 -12.03
CA ILE A 100 -3.67 -8.77 -13.16
C ILE A 100 -4.31 -7.46 -13.66
N TYR A 101 -3.57 -6.36 -13.56
CA TYR A 101 -3.94 -5.07 -14.12
C TYR A 101 -3.13 -4.82 -15.39
N GLY A 102 -3.68 -5.21 -16.55
CA GLY A 102 -3.06 -4.96 -17.85
C GLY A 102 -3.35 -3.55 -18.37
N THR A 103 -2.45 -3.01 -19.19
CA THR A 103 -2.72 -1.80 -19.97
C THR A 103 -3.30 -2.18 -21.33
N LYS A 104 -4.20 -1.36 -21.89
CA LYS A 104 -4.83 -1.62 -23.21
C LYS A 104 -3.82 -1.77 -24.37
N SER A 105 -2.58 -1.30 -24.18
CA SER A 105 -1.52 -1.30 -25.20
C SER A 105 -0.69 -2.58 -25.27
N GLU A 106 -0.82 -3.49 -24.29
CA GLU A 106 0.03 -4.68 -24.23
C GLU A 106 -0.66 -5.89 -24.87
N ASN A 107 -0.26 -6.22 -26.09
CA ASN A 107 -0.59 -7.49 -26.77
C ASN A 107 0.19 -8.67 -26.15
N VAL A 108 0.23 -8.74 -24.82
CA VAL A 108 1.01 -9.73 -24.08
C VAL A 108 0.07 -10.57 -23.23
N PHE A 109 0.27 -11.88 -23.25
CA PHE A 109 -0.48 -12.80 -22.40
C PHE A 109 0.10 -12.78 -20.99
N HIS A 110 -0.73 -12.48 -20.00
CA HIS A 110 -0.37 -12.50 -18.58
C HIS A 110 -1.12 -13.62 -17.86
N SER A 111 -0.42 -14.40 -17.04
CA SER A 111 -1.00 -15.41 -16.18
C SER A 111 -0.34 -15.34 -14.80
N ALA A 112 -1.15 -15.42 -13.76
CA ALA A 112 -0.71 -15.43 -12.37
C ALA A 112 -1.68 -16.29 -11.55
N TYR A 113 -1.14 -16.99 -10.55
CA TYR A 113 -1.91 -17.80 -9.62
C TYR A 113 -1.90 -17.12 -8.25
N PHE A 114 -3.05 -17.13 -7.58
CA PHE A 114 -3.22 -16.57 -6.25
C PHE A 114 -3.96 -17.58 -5.39
N ASP A 115 -3.51 -17.77 -4.16
CA ASP A 115 -4.13 -18.67 -3.19
C ASP A 115 -4.02 -18.05 -1.78
N GLU A 116 -4.74 -18.62 -0.81
CA GLU A 116 -4.69 -18.25 0.61
C GLU A 116 -4.91 -16.74 0.86
N ILE A 117 -5.93 -16.19 0.20
CA ILE A 117 -6.29 -14.77 0.29
C ILE A 117 -7.22 -14.56 1.48
N HIS A 118 -6.69 -13.96 2.53
CA HIS A 118 -7.43 -13.68 3.77
C HIS A 118 -7.43 -12.19 4.09
N LYS A 119 -8.53 -11.70 4.70
CA LYS A 119 -8.63 -10.36 5.26
C LYS A 119 -9.20 -10.44 6.67
N SER A 120 -8.52 -9.84 7.63
CA SER A 120 -9.01 -9.73 8.99
C SER A 120 -8.41 -8.52 9.71
N SER A 121 -9.06 -8.11 10.81
CA SER A 121 -8.57 -7.06 11.71
C SER A 121 -7.65 -7.59 12.80
N SER A 122 -7.49 -8.91 12.94
CA SER A 122 -6.53 -9.51 13.87
C SER A 122 -5.70 -10.58 13.17
N CYS A 123 -4.43 -10.69 13.57
CA CYS A 123 -3.49 -11.59 12.94
C CYS A 123 -3.90 -13.07 13.09
N GLU A 124 -4.44 -13.43 14.25
CA GLU A 124 -4.82 -14.80 14.60
C GLU A 124 -5.96 -15.32 13.71
N LYS A 125 -6.77 -14.42 13.13
CA LYS A 125 -7.86 -14.78 12.23
C LYS A 125 -7.42 -14.92 10.77
N LEU A 126 -6.19 -14.51 10.44
CA LEU A 126 -5.60 -14.68 9.10
C LEU A 126 -5.11 -16.12 8.85
N LYS A 127 -5.08 -16.98 9.88
CA LYS A 127 -4.68 -18.39 9.78
C LYS A 127 -3.28 -18.59 9.17
N LEU A 128 -2.34 -17.70 9.52
CA LEU A 128 -0.99 -17.67 8.95
C LEU A 128 -0.16 -18.92 9.27
N GLU A 129 -0.57 -19.69 10.28
CA GLU A 129 0.04 -20.98 10.61
C GLU A 129 -0.06 -21.99 9.46
N ARG A 130 -1.07 -21.87 8.58
CA ARG A 130 -1.20 -22.71 7.38
C ARG A 130 -0.09 -22.47 6.37
N LEU A 131 0.52 -21.28 6.40
CA LEU A 131 1.66 -20.87 5.58
C LEU A 131 3.00 -21.02 6.34
N GLY A 132 2.97 -21.53 7.57
CA GLY A 132 4.18 -21.70 8.40
C GLY A 132 4.64 -20.45 9.14
N TYR A 133 3.80 -19.41 9.27
CA TYR A 133 4.12 -18.20 10.03
C TYR A 133 3.37 -18.12 11.36
N ALA A 134 4.01 -17.54 12.37
CA ALA A 134 3.37 -17.21 13.64
C ALA A 134 3.21 -15.69 13.78
N CYS A 135 2.03 -15.24 14.23
CA CYS A 135 1.75 -13.83 14.48
C CYS A 135 2.76 -13.16 15.42
N LYS A 136 3.21 -13.90 16.45
CA LYS A 136 4.21 -13.43 17.41
C LYS A 136 5.53 -13.09 16.71
N ASP A 137 5.97 -13.93 15.78
CA ASP A 137 7.26 -13.77 15.09
C ASP A 137 7.20 -12.60 14.10
N LEU A 138 6.10 -12.46 13.36
CA LEU A 138 5.90 -11.30 12.47
C LEU A 138 5.86 -9.99 13.28
N ASN A 139 5.06 -9.93 14.35
CA ASN A 139 4.91 -8.73 15.18
C ASN A 139 6.17 -8.37 15.97
N SER A 140 7.06 -9.33 16.24
CA SER A 140 8.36 -9.06 16.89
C SER A 140 9.31 -8.24 16.00
N GLN A 141 9.09 -8.21 14.68
CA GLN A 141 9.88 -7.44 13.75
C GLN A 141 9.39 -5.98 13.76
N THR A 142 10.12 -5.11 14.48
CA THR A 142 9.71 -3.72 14.73
C THR A 142 10.60 -2.68 14.05
N GLN A 143 11.66 -3.12 13.35
CA GLN A 143 12.58 -2.22 12.67
C GLN A 143 11.84 -1.34 11.67
N THR A 144 12.01 -0.03 11.78
CA THR A 144 11.54 0.91 10.77
C THR A 144 12.36 0.73 9.51
N ILE A 145 11.69 0.69 8.36
CA ILE A 145 12.34 0.52 7.06
C ILE A 145 12.13 1.82 6.31
N LYS A 146 13.22 2.45 5.89
CA LYS A 146 13.16 3.68 5.09
C LYS A 146 12.80 3.33 3.64
N PRO A 147 12.02 4.18 2.96
CA PRO A 147 11.80 4.03 1.53
C PRO A 147 13.13 4.15 0.78
N GLN A 148 13.23 3.46 -0.35
CA GLN A 148 14.41 3.52 -1.20
C GLN A 148 14.43 4.82 -2.01
N TRP A 149 13.25 5.36 -2.33
CA TRP A 149 13.10 6.58 -3.11
C TRP A 149 11.98 7.42 -2.52
N HIS A 150 12.20 8.72 -2.55
CA HIS A 150 11.15 9.71 -2.41
C HIS A 150 10.92 10.29 -3.79
N ASP A 151 9.72 10.14 -4.31
CA ASP A 151 9.32 10.77 -5.56
C ASP A 151 8.39 11.94 -5.23
N SER A 152 8.86 13.15 -5.50
CA SER A 152 8.01 14.33 -5.48
C SER A 152 7.49 14.47 -6.90
N PRO A 153 6.22 14.14 -7.19
CA PRO A 153 5.71 14.29 -8.55
C PRO A 153 5.95 15.74 -8.98
N ASP A 154 6.53 15.91 -10.17
CA ASP A 154 6.78 17.23 -10.74
C ASP A 154 5.45 18.02 -10.73
N LEU A 155 5.44 19.11 -9.97
CA LEU A 155 4.33 20.06 -9.85
C LEU A 155 4.26 20.92 -11.12
#